data_AF-A0A937QSP0-F1
#
_entry.id   AF-A0A937QSP0-F1
#
_cell.length_a   1.000
_cell.length_b   1.000
_cell.length_c   1.000
_cell.angle_alpha   90.00
_cell.angle_beta   90.00
_cell.angle_gamma   90.00
#
_symmetry.space_group_name_H-M   'P 1'
#
loop_
_entity.id
_entity.type
_entity.pdbx_description
1 polymer ?
#
loop_
_entity_poly.entity_id
_entity_poly.type
_entity_poly.pdbx_seq_one_letter_code
_entity_poly.pdbx_strand_id
1 'polypeptide(L)'
;SGLSSCTGEDIAHLNSLPKLRSLTLIGDITNSTLASLTGPLSLESVSVDTDEPIRKETVTNLTRSHPVIEYIHINELQKVPTRPPQEREPTRVSQPRTNRRAPSRRR
;
A
#
# COMPACT_ATOMS: atom_id res chain seq x y z
N SER A 1 8.46 -19.85 2.80
CA SER A 1 8.05 -19.50 4.17
C SER A 1 7.46 -18.11 4.12
N GLY A 2 6.27 -17.89 4.68
CA GLY A 2 5.65 -16.57 4.71
C GLY A 2 5.60 -16.05 6.14
N LEU A 3 5.99 -14.80 6.35
CA LEU A 3 5.83 -14.13 7.64
C LEU A 3 4.86 -12.95 7.48
N SER A 4 4.02 -12.75 8.49
CA SER A 4 3.00 -11.69 8.53
C SER A 4 3.22 -10.77 9.72
N SER A 5 3.06 -9.46 9.53
CA SER A 5 3.30 -8.40 10.55
C SER A 5 4.73 -8.39 11.12
N CYS A 6 5.73 -8.45 10.25
CA CYS A 6 7.14 -8.56 10.67
C CYS A 6 7.77 -7.18 10.89
N THR A 7 8.46 -7.05 12.01
CA THR A 7 9.33 -5.90 12.29
C THR A 7 10.76 -6.16 11.80
N GLY A 8 11.61 -5.12 11.78
CA GLY A 8 13.00 -5.23 11.32
C GLY A 8 13.81 -6.27 12.09
N GLU A 9 13.45 -6.52 13.35
CA GLU A 9 14.09 -7.51 14.22
C GLU A 9 13.76 -8.94 13.77
N ASP A 10 12.52 -9.21 13.39
CA ASP A 10 12.10 -10.52 12.85
C ASP A 10 12.86 -10.85 11.56
N ILE A 11 13.10 -9.83 10.72
CA ILE A 11 13.88 -9.96 9.49
C ILE A 11 15.35 -10.23 9.77
N ALA A 12 15.92 -9.62 10.82
CA ALA A 12 17.30 -9.89 11.21
C ALA A 12 17.52 -11.36 11.58
N HIS A 13 16.52 -12.04 12.16
CA HIS A 13 16.60 -13.48 12.42
C HIS A 13 16.64 -14.33 11.14
N LEU A 14 16.04 -13.87 10.04
CA LEU A 14 16.11 -14.55 8.74
C LEU A 14 17.51 -14.54 8.14
N ASN A 15 18.35 -13.56 8.51
CA ASN A 15 19.74 -13.50 8.08
C ASN A 15 20.54 -14.74 8.53
N SER A 16 20.09 -15.43 9.58
CA SER A 16 20.72 -16.65 10.09
C SER A 16 20.31 -17.94 9.34
N LEU A 17 19.49 -17.84 8.29
CA LEU A 17 18.98 -18.99 7.53
C LEU A 17 19.72 -19.13 6.18
N PRO A 18 20.87 -19.84 6.14
CA PRO A 18 21.70 -19.95 4.93
C PRO A 18 21.04 -20.75 3.79
N LYS A 19 19.92 -21.44 4.06
CA LYS A 19 19.17 -22.23 3.06
C LYS A 19 17.90 -21.53 2.59
N LEU A 20 17.67 -20.28 2.98
CA LEU A 20 16.48 -19.53 2.61
C LEU A 20 16.57 -19.11 1.14
N ARG A 21 15.77 -19.73 0.28
CA ARG A 21 15.71 -19.43 -1.17
C ARG A 21 14.55 -18.53 -1.55
N SER A 22 13.43 -18.65 -0.84
CA SER A 22 12.22 -17.90 -1.14
C SER A 22 11.66 -17.27 0.13
N LEU A 23 11.42 -15.98 0.07
CA LEU A 23 10.90 -15.18 1.18
C LEU A 23 9.68 -14.38 0.73
N THR A 24 8.59 -14.56 1.47
CA THR A 24 7.37 -13.75 1.34
C THR A 24 7.15 -12.97 2.62
N LEU A 25 7.08 -11.64 2.51
CA LEU A 25 6.85 -10.72 3.62
C LEU A 25 5.51 -10.02 3.41
N ILE A 26 4.65 -10.02 4.42
CA ILE A 26 3.32 -9.41 4.36
C ILE A 26 3.12 -8.48 5.57
N GLY A 27 2.74 -7.23 5.35
CA GLY A 27 2.40 -6.27 6.41
C GLY A 27 3.11 -4.93 6.27
N ASP A 28 3.31 -4.22 7.38
CA ASP A 28 3.96 -2.90 7.43
C ASP A 28 5.48 -2.98 7.19
N ILE A 29 5.87 -3.41 5.99
CA ILE A 29 7.27 -3.55 5.59
C ILE A 29 7.76 -2.20 5.05
N THR A 30 8.78 -1.64 5.72
CA THR A 30 9.40 -0.38 5.32
C THR A 30 10.73 -0.59 4.60
N ASN A 31 11.22 0.47 3.96
CA ASN A 31 12.53 0.51 3.32
C ASN A 31 13.68 0.14 4.28
N SER A 32 13.64 0.60 5.53
CA SER A 32 14.62 0.26 6.57
C SER A 32 14.58 -1.21 6.98
N THR A 33 13.38 -1.79 7.03
CA THR A 33 13.17 -3.21 7.36
C THR A 33 13.80 -4.09 6.27
N LEU A 34 13.57 -3.77 4.99
CA LEU A 34 14.17 -4.48 3.86
C LEU A 34 15.67 -4.26 3.72
N ALA A 35 16.17 -3.06 4.05
CA ALA A 35 17.61 -2.79 4.04
C ALA A 35 18.39 -3.59 5.09
N SER A 36 17.72 -4.02 6.17
CA SER A 36 18.30 -4.87 7.22
C SER A 36 18.48 -6.33 6.77
N LEU A 37 17.85 -6.72 5.66
CA LEU A 37 17.95 -8.02 5.02
C LEU A 37 19.27 -8.09 4.23
N THR A 38 20.33 -8.55 4.92
CA THR A 38 21.72 -8.58 4.41
C THR A 38 22.32 -9.98 4.43
N GLY A 39 21.63 -10.96 5.03
CA GLY A 39 22.22 -12.24 5.43
C GLY A 39 22.12 -13.42 4.46
N PRO A 40 20.95 -13.76 3.89
CA PRO A 40 20.83 -15.01 3.16
C PRO A 40 21.32 -14.86 1.71
N LEU A 41 22.64 -15.02 1.48
CA LEU A 41 23.26 -15.05 0.14
C LEU A 41 22.59 -16.00 -0.88
N SER A 42 21.80 -16.97 -0.42
CA SER A 42 21.09 -17.95 -1.25
C SER A 42 19.64 -17.57 -1.57
N LEU A 43 19.22 -16.33 -1.31
CA LEU A 43 17.89 -15.85 -1.65
C LEU A 43 17.74 -15.75 -3.18
N GLU A 44 16.82 -16.52 -3.74
CA GLU A 44 16.52 -16.58 -5.18
C GLU A 44 15.27 -15.74 -5.51
N SER A 45 14.30 -15.70 -4.60
CA SER A 45 13.02 -15.03 -4.81
C SER A 45 12.53 -14.26 -3.58
N VAL A 46 12.10 -13.02 -3.80
CA VAL A 46 11.52 -12.14 -2.78
C VAL A 46 10.16 -11.66 -3.22
N SER A 47 9.17 -11.77 -2.34
CA SER A 47 7.84 -11.17 -2.51
C SER A 47 7.50 -10.34 -1.29
N VAL A 48 7.12 -9.08 -1.52
CA VAL A 48 6.75 -8.14 -0.45
C VAL A 48 5.36 -7.62 -0.73
N ASP A 49 4.43 -7.90 0.17
CA ASP A 49 3.10 -7.30 0.21
C ASP A 49 3.09 -6.26 1.34
N THR A 50 3.02 -4.97 1.00
CA THR A 50 3.08 -3.87 1.99
C THR A 50 2.17 -2.72 1.62
N ASP A 51 1.62 -2.05 2.62
CA ASP A 51 0.84 -0.81 2.45
C ASP A 51 1.75 0.43 2.24
N GLU A 52 3.05 0.29 2.50
CA GLU A 52 4.03 1.39 2.44
C GLU A 52 4.85 1.33 1.16
N PRO A 53 5.03 2.44 0.43
CA PRO A 53 5.77 2.45 -0.84
C PRO A 53 7.24 2.08 -0.65
N ILE A 54 7.71 1.11 -1.45
CA ILE A 54 9.11 0.67 -1.45
C ILE A 54 9.90 1.46 -2.50
N ARG A 55 10.98 2.10 -2.05
CA ARG A 55 11.87 2.87 -2.91
C ARG A 55 12.70 1.93 -3.78
N LYS A 56 12.96 2.36 -5.02
CA LYS A 56 13.83 1.63 -5.97
C LYS A 56 15.25 1.42 -5.45
N GLU A 57 15.76 2.35 -4.63
CA GLU A 57 17.07 2.22 -3.99
C GLU A 57 17.15 0.99 -3.08
N THR A 58 16.08 0.72 -2.33
CA THR A 58 15.95 -0.48 -1.49
C THR A 58 16.02 -1.76 -2.33
N VAL A 59 15.33 -1.78 -3.47
CA VAL A 59 15.38 -2.91 -4.41
C VAL A 59 16.79 -3.11 -4.97
N THR A 60 17.47 -2.00 -5.32
CA THR A 60 18.85 -2.03 -5.82
C THR A 60 19.81 -2.59 -4.77
N ASN A 61 19.64 -2.20 -3.50
CA ASN A 61 20.43 -2.71 -2.39
C ASN A 61 20.17 -4.21 -2.15
N LEU A 62 18.93 -4.67 -2.30
CA LEU A 62 18.59 -6.10 -2.22
C LEU A 62 19.29 -6.92 -3.31
N THR A 63 19.22 -6.47 -4.57
CA THR A 63 19.91 -7.13 -5.69
C THR A 63 21.43 -7.12 -5.51
N ARG A 64 21.99 -6.05 -4.93
CA ARG A 64 23.43 -5.95 -4.65
C ARG A 64 23.87 -6.88 -3.52
N SER A 65 23.05 -7.02 -2.48
CA SER A 65 23.35 -7.86 -1.31
C SER A 65 23.14 -9.35 -1.62
N HIS A 66 22.25 -9.65 -2.58
CA HIS A 66 21.90 -11.00 -2.98
C HIS A 66 22.00 -11.15 -4.51
N PRO A 67 23.20 -11.40 -5.04
CA PRO A 67 23.43 -11.51 -6.49
C PRO A 67 22.72 -12.71 -7.13
N VAL A 68 22.22 -13.64 -6.32
CA VAL A 68 21.50 -14.85 -6.76
C VAL A 68 20.00 -14.61 -6.88
N ILE A 69 19.48 -13.44 -6.50
CA ILE A 69 18.06 -13.12 -6.68
C ILE A 69 17.75 -13.06 -8.17
N GLU A 70 16.82 -13.90 -8.60
CA GLU A 70 16.28 -13.92 -9.94
C GLU A 70 14.97 -13.12 -10.04
N TYR A 71 14.22 -13.06 -8.94
CA TYR A 71 12.86 -12.51 -8.94
C TYR A 71 12.56 -11.65 -7.69
N ILE A 72 12.11 -10.42 -7.92
CA ILE A 72 11.61 -9.50 -6.89
C ILE A 72 10.20 -9.06 -7.26
N HIS A 73 9.23 -9.39 -6.41
CA HIS A 73 7.86 -8.94 -6.51
C HIS A 73 7.54 -7.99 -5.36
N ILE A 74 7.03 -6.81 -5.69
CA ILE A 74 6.55 -5.86 -4.69
C ILE A 74 5.11 -5.54 -5.06
N ASN A 75 4.22 -5.92 -4.17
CA ASN A 75 2.80 -5.65 -4.27
C ASN A 75 2.47 -4.59 -3.22
N GLU A 76 2.21 -3.39 -3.71
CA GLU A 76 1.73 -2.30 -2.86
C GLU A 76 0.25 -2.51 -2.62
N LEU A 77 -0.10 -2.93 -1.39
CA LEU A 77 -1.48 -3.03 -0.96
C LEU A 77 -2.03 -1.61 -0.95
N GLN A 78 -2.81 -1.26 -1.98
CA GLN A 78 -3.43 0.06 -2.04
C GLN A 78 -4.35 0.19 -0.82
N LYS A 79 -3.98 1.05 0.14
CA LYS A 79 -4.92 1.61 1.10
C LYS A 79 -6.06 2.20 0.28
N VAL A 80 -7.18 1.49 0.22
CA VAL A 80 -8.42 2.02 -0.33
C VAL A 80 -8.60 3.36 0.36
N PRO A 81 -8.59 4.49 -0.36
CA PRO A 81 -8.80 5.78 0.27
C PRO A 81 -10.21 5.69 0.85
N THR A 82 -10.29 5.54 2.17
CA THR A 82 -11.58 5.66 2.85
C THR A 82 -11.95 7.11 2.64
N ARG A 83 -12.77 7.39 1.62
CA ARG A 83 -13.41 8.70 1.47
C ARG A 83 -13.96 9.03 2.86
N PRO A 84 -13.59 10.17 3.47
CA PRO A 84 -14.35 10.63 4.62
C PRO A 84 -15.82 10.64 4.18
N PRO A 85 -16.78 10.24 5.05
CA PRO A 85 -18.19 10.31 4.71
C PRO A 85 -18.45 11.72 4.22
N GLN A 86 -18.71 11.85 2.92
CA GLN A 86 -18.98 13.14 2.30
C GLN A 86 -20.28 13.57 2.94
N GLU A 87 -20.16 14.44 3.94
CA GLU A 87 -21.25 15.07 4.66
C GLU A 87 -22.18 15.62 3.59
N ARG A 88 -23.32 14.94 3.42
CA ARG A 88 -24.28 15.29 2.40
C ARG A 88 -24.76 16.69 2.78
N GLU A 89 -24.24 17.72 2.10
CA GLU A 89 -24.89 19.02 2.08
C GLU A 89 -26.37 18.75 1.74
N PRO A 90 -27.31 19.18 2.59
CA PRO A 90 -28.72 19.03 2.26
C PRO A 90 -28.96 19.83 0.99
N THR A 91 -29.25 19.09 -0.08
CA THR A 91 -29.64 19.59 -1.39
C THR A 91 -30.56 20.78 -1.21
N ARG A 92 -30.06 21.97 -1.56
CA ARG A 92 -30.81 23.22 -1.55
C ARG A 92 -32.02 23.02 -2.46
N VAL A 93 -33.17 22.77 -1.84
CA VAL A 93 -34.43 22.51 -2.54
C VAL A 93 -34.74 23.71 -3.41
N SER A 94 -34.82 23.41 -4.71
CA SER A 94 -35.20 24.31 -5.79
C SER A 94 -36.41 25.17 -5.41
N GLN A 95 -36.28 26.48 -5.57
CA GLN A 95 -37.38 27.43 -5.43
C GLN A 95 -38.58 27.01 -6.30
N PRO A 96 -39.82 26.99 -5.77
CA PRO A 96 -40.99 26.80 -6.60
C PRO A 96 -41.24 28.07 -7.45
N ARG A 97 -41.21 27.91 -8.76
CA ARG A 97 -41.73 28.92 -9.72
C ARG A 97 -43.22 29.15 -9.44
N THR A 98 -43.56 30.26 -8.79
CA THR A 98 -44.95 30.72 -8.68
C THR A 98 -45.35 31.43 -9.97
N ASN A 99 -45.78 30.68 -10.98
CA ASN A 99 -46.65 31.21 -12.03
C ASN A 99 -48.08 31.34 -11.47
N ARG A 100 -48.48 32.53 -11.02
CA ARG A 100 -49.88 32.84 -10.77
C ARG A 100 -50.30 34.07 -11.58
N ARG A 101 -50.89 33.75 -12.73
CA ARG A 101 -51.89 34.51 -13.50
C ARG A 101 -52.54 35.66 -12.72
N ALA A 102 -52.46 36.87 -13.29
CA ALA A 102 -53.40 37.95 -13.00
C ALA A 102 -54.63 37.83 -13.92
N PRO A 103 -55.87 37.83 -13.40
CA PRO A 103 -57.02 38.25 -14.15
C PRO A 103 -57.29 39.73 -13.84
N SER A 104 -57.04 40.60 -14.81
CA SER A 104 -57.51 41.98 -14.81
C SER A 104 -59.04 41.98 -14.97
N ARG A 105 -59.76 42.44 -13.93
CA ARG A 105 -61.20 42.69 -14.00
C ARG A 105 -61.47 44.16 -13.63
N ARG A 106 -61.82 44.92 -14.69
CA ARG A 106 -62.62 46.15 -14.79
C ARG A 106 -62.93 46.94 -13.51
N ARG A 107 -62.67 48.25 -13.56
CA ARG A 107 -63.72 49.29 -13.52
C ARG A 107 -63.33 50.44 -14.44
#